data_AF-A0A957DXX4-F1
#
_entry.id   AF-A0A957DXX4-F1
#
_cell.length_a   1.000
_cell.length_b   1.000
_cell.length_c   1.000
_cell.angle_alpha   90.00
_cell.angle_beta   90.00
_cell.angle_gamma   90.00
#
_symmetry.space_group_name_H-M   'P 1'
#
loop_
_entity.id
_entity.type
_entity.pdbx_description
1 polymer ?
#
loop_
_entity_poly.entity_id
_entity_poly.type
_entity_poly.pdbx_seq_one_letter_code
_entity_poly.pdbx_strand_id
1 'polypeptide(L)'
;MIYVSSSTNGNVGGISFADEDILAFDVNTAVWSLAFDGSDVGLTSSSHDVDAFHFLSDGSLLLSFTGSVSITGVGNVDDSDLVRFVPTSLGSNTSGSFEMYFDGSDVGLTTNGEDIDGIAITASGDLLISTTSGFT
;
A
#
# COMPACT_ATOMS: atom_id res chain seq x y z
N MET A 1 -14.19 -0.07 11.83
CA MET A 1 -13.76 0.31 10.48
C MET A 1 -13.39 -0.95 9.72
N ILE A 2 -13.68 -0.99 8.42
CA ILE A 2 -13.13 -1.96 7.47
C ILE A 2 -12.32 -1.15 6.46
N TYR A 3 -11.13 -1.62 6.09
CA TYR A 3 -10.27 -0.96 5.11
C TYR A 3 -10.10 -1.84 3.88
N VAL A 4 -10.10 -1.25 2.69
CA VAL A 4 -10.12 -1.98 1.41
C VAL A 4 -9.35 -1.17 0.36
N SER A 5 -8.42 -1.81 -0.36
CA SER A 5 -7.90 -1.33 -1.66
C SER A 5 -8.58 -2.10 -2.80
N SER A 6 -8.41 -1.65 -4.04
CA SER A 6 -9.09 -2.21 -5.21
C SER A 6 -8.12 -2.32 -6.37
N SER A 7 -8.22 -3.36 -7.19
CA SER A 7 -7.40 -3.54 -8.40
C SER A 7 -7.89 -2.74 -9.60
N THR A 8 -8.92 -1.89 -9.42
CA THR A 8 -9.46 -1.00 -10.45
C THR A 8 -10.07 0.24 -9.81
N ASN A 9 -10.00 1.36 -10.53
CA ASN A 9 -10.79 2.57 -10.24
C ASN A 9 -12.29 2.30 -10.05
N GLY A 10 -12.96 3.11 -9.23
CA GLY A 10 -14.39 2.95 -9.01
C GLY A 10 -15.07 4.08 -8.24
N ASN A 11 -16.31 3.80 -7.83
CA ASN A 11 -17.08 4.65 -6.93
C ASN A 11 -17.90 3.79 -5.97
N VAL A 12 -17.87 4.14 -4.68
CA VAL A 12 -18.71 3.50 -3.67
C VAL A 12 -19.24 4.55 -2.69
N GLY A 13 -20.54 4.51 -2.41
CA GLY A 13 -21.16 5.47 -1.47
C GLY A 13 -21.01 6.94 -1.89
N GLY A 14 -20.80 7.23 -3.17
CA GLY A 14 -20.54 8.59 -3.67
C GLY A 14 -19.08 9.03 -3.59
N ILE A 15 -18.18 8.18 -3.08
CA ILE A 15 -16.73 8.41 -3.06
C ILE A 15 -16.11 7.75 -4.29
N SER A 16 -15.51 8.55 -5.17
CA SER A 16 -14.68 8.03 -6.26
C SER A 16 -13.30 7.69 -5.71
N PHE A 17 -12.68 6.64 -6.24
CA PHE A 17 -11.36 6.18 -5.85
C PHE A 17 -10.61 5.61 -7.06
N ALA A 18 -9.29 5.65 -6.98
CA ALA A 18 -8.38 5.00 -7.90
C ALA A 18 -7.84 3.67 -7.32
N ASP A 19 -7.19 2.85 -8.14
CA ASP A 19 -6.64 1.54 -7.74
C ASP A 19 -5.50 1.64 -6.72
N GLU A 20 -4.88 2.81 -6.60
CA GLU A 20 -3.82 3.09 -5.63
C GLU A 20 -4.34 3.59 -4.28
N ASP A 21 -5.66 3.70 -4.11
CA ASP A 21 -6.30 4.23 -2.91
C ASP A 21 -6.64 3.16 -1.88
N ILE A 22 -6.72 3.57 -0.61
CA ILE A 22 -7.31 2.77 0.47
C ILE A 22 -8.58 3.45 0.96
N LEU A 23 -9.69 2.73 0.88
CA LEU A 23 -10.99 3.13 1.39
C LEU A 23 -11.16 2.68 2.84
N ALA A 24 -12.00 3.43 3.57
CA ALA A 24 -12.50 3.05 4.88
C ALA A 24 -14.03 3.03 4.90
N PHE A 25 -14.58 1.97 5.48
CA PHE A 25 -15.99 1.82 5.75
C PHE A 25 -16.26 1.83 7.26
N ASP A 26 -17.07 2.78 7.72
CA ASP A 26 -17.57 2.78 9.09
C ASP A 26 -18.81 1.88 9.19
N VAL A 27 -18.63 0.73 9.83
CA VAL A 27 -19.69 -0.27 10.04
C VAL A 27 -20.85 0.21 10.91
N ASN A 28 -20.66 1.27 11.70
CA ASN A 28 -21.71 1.80 12.58
C ASN A 28 -22.62 2.80 11.84
N THR A 29 -22.05 3.59 10.94
CA THR A 29 -22.77 4.63 10.19
C THR A 29 -23.07 4.23 8.74
N ALA A 30 -22.49 3.13 8.27
CA ALA A 30 -22.54 2.66 6.89
C ALA A 30 -22.05 3.69 5.86
N VAL A 31 -21.03 4.48 6.22
CA VAL A 31 -20.44 5.52 5.38
C VAL A 31 -19.07 5.10 4.89
N TRP A 32 -18.80 5.38 3.60
CA TRP A 32 -17.50 5.23 2.97
C TRP A 32 -16.73 6.55 3.00
N SER A 33 -15.41 6.46 3.13
CA SER A 33 -14.47 7.58 2.98
C SER A 33 -13.15 7.09 2.40
N LEU A 34 -12.36 7.98 1.80
CA LEU A 34 -10.94 7.71 1.55
C LEU A 34 -10.18 7.71 2.89
N ALA A 35 -9.33 6.71 3.10
CA ALA A 35 -8.36 6.64 4.20
C ALA A 35 -6.97 7.06 3.75
N PHE A 36 -6.60 6.71 2.52
CA PHE A 36 -5.38 7.12 1.85
C PHE A 36 -5.73 7.33 0.37
N ASP A 37 -5.32 8.48 -0.17
CA ASP A 37 -5.45 8.84 -1.58
C ASP A 37 -4.05 8.78 -2.20
N GLY A 38 -3.79 7.75 -3.01
CA GLY A 38 -2.48 7.51 -3.61
C GLY A 38 -2.14 8.53 -4.69
N SER A 39 -3.16 9.01 -5.39
CA SER A 39 -3.01 10.03 -6.44
C SER A 39 -2.44 11.34 -5.89
N ASP A 40 -2.86 11.75 -4.69
CA ASP A 40 -2.35 12.95 -4.01
C ASP A 40 -0.84 12.89 -3.69
N VAL A 41 -0.26 11.69 -3.64
CA VAL A 41 1.15 11.47 -3.29
C VAL A 41 1.98 10.89 -4.45
N GLY A 42 1.46 10.98 -5.68
CA GLY A 42 2.20 10.66 -6.90
C GLY A 42 2.09 9.21 -7.36
N LEU A 43 1.21 8.41 -6.76
CA LEU A 43 0.86 7.08 -7.25
C LEU A 43 -0.19 7.22 -8.37
N THR A 44 0.25 7.59 -9.57
CA THR A 44 -0.66 7.95 -10.68
C THR A 44 -0.47 7.11 -11.96
N SER A 45 0.12 5.93 -11.84
CA SER A 45 0.43 5.08 -13.01
C SER A 45 -0.15 3.69 -12.77
N SER A 46 -0.48 2.97 -13.84
CA SER A 46 -1.16 1.68 -13.74
C SER A 46 -0.33 0.53 -13.14
N SER A 47 0.91 0.79 -12.69
CA SER A 47 1.67 -0.17 -11.88
C SER A 47 1.74 0.25 -10.41
N HIS A 48 1.16 1.39 -10.05
CA HIS A 48 1.18 1.94 -8.69
C HIS A 48 0.03 1.40 -7.82
N ASP A 49 -0.75 0.44 -8.32
CA ASP A 49 -1.87 -0.18 -7.63
C ASP A 49 -1.39 -0.80 -6.31
N VAL A 50 -2.10 -0.51 -5.22
CA VAL A 50 -1.78 -1.05 -3.89
C VAL A 50 -2.22 -2.51 -3.82
N ASP A 51 -1.26 -3.42 -3.72
CA ASP A 51 -1.52 -4.86 -3.66
C ASP A 51 -1.77 -5.33 -2.22
N ALA A 52 -0.93 -4.86 -1.28
CA ALA A 52 -1.13 -5.06 0.15
C ALA A 52 -0.78 -3.81 0.96
N PHE A 53 -1.39 -3.69 2.14
CA PHE A 53 -1.12 -2.60 3.06
C PHE A 53 -1.23 -3.00 4.53
N HIS A 54 -0.53 -2.28 5.40
CA HIS A 54 -0.63 -2.42 6.85
C HIS A 54 -0.49 -1.07 7.55
N PHE A 55 -1.42 -0.75 8.46
CA PHE A 55 -1.31 0.43 9.33
C PHE A 55 -0.40 0.12 10.52
N LEU A 56 0.70 0.86 10.66
CA LEU A 56 1.59 0.78 11.80
C LEU A 56 1.03 1.57 13.00
N SER A 57 1.48 1.22 14.20
CA SER A 57 1.00 1.83 15.46
C SER A 57 1.27 3.32 15.59
N ASP A 58 2.22 3.85 14.83
CA ASP A 58 2.57 5.27 14.78
C ASP A 58 1.76 6.06 13.74
N GLY A 59 0.84 5.41 13.03
CA GLY A 59 -0.02 6.01 12.01
C GLY A 59 0.55 6.00 10.59
N SER A 60 1.79 5.52 10.39
CA SER A 60 2.33 5.27 9.05
C SER A 60 1.73 4.02 8.40
N LEU A 61 1.89 3.89 7.09
CA LEU A 61 1.43 2.73 6.32
C LEU A 61 2.62 2.00 5.71
N LEU A 62 2.61 0.67 5.76
CA LEU A 62 3.39 -0.15 4.82
C LEU A 62 2.53 -0.44 3.60
N LEU A 63 3.13 -0.38 2.42
CA LEU A 63 2.49 -0.65 1.13
C LEU A 63 3.38 -1.57 0.28
N SER A 64 2.76 -2.49 -0.44
CA SER A 64 3.32 -3.17 -1.61
C SER A 64 2.52 -2.76 -2.86
N PHE A 65 3.10 -3.01 -4.03
CA PHE A 65 2.51 -2.67 -5.32
C PHE A 65 2.45 -3.89 -6.24
N THR A 66 1.49 -3.90 -7.16
CA THR A 66 1.28 -5.03 -8.09
C THR A 66 2.38 -5.19 -9.15
N GLY A 67 3.30 -4.25 -9.24
CA GLY A 67 4.45 -4.28 -10.13
C GLY A 67 5.49 -3.25 -9.71
N SER A 68 6.61 -3.18 -10.43
CA SER A 68 7.65 -2.19 -10.12
C SER A 68 7.16 -0.75 -10.36
N VAL A 69 7.50 0.12 -9.42
CA VAL A 69 7.07 1.52 -9.37
C VAL A 69 8.27 2.45 -9.20
N SER A 70 8.15 3.70 -9.65
CA SER A 70 9.18 4.72 -9.39
C SER A 70 8.60 5.81 -8.49
N ILE A 71 9.04 5.85 -7.24
CA ILE A 71 8.54 6.77 -6.22
C ILE A 71 9.52 7.91 -6.02
N THR A 72 8.99 9.14 -6.09
CA THR A 72 9.77 10.35 -5.83
C THR A 72 10.36 10.32 -4.41
N GLY A 73 11.68 10.44 -4.31
CA GLY A 73 12.40 10.43 -3.04
C GLY A 73 12.87 9.05 -2.58
N VAL A 74 12.36 7.96 -3.16
CA VAL A 74 12.79 6.58 -2.88
C VAL A 74 13.60 6.03 -4.05
N GLY A 75 13.08 6.13 -5.27
CA GLY A 75 13.65 5.51 -6.46
C GLY A 75 12.76 4.40 -7.00
N ASN A 76 13.37 3.38 -7.61
CA ASN A 76 12.64 2.20 -8.06
C ASN A 76 12.33 1.30 -6.85
N VAL A 77 11.12 0.80 -6.81
CA VAL A 77 10.58 -0.12 -5.80
C VAL A 77 9.97 -1.26 -6.59
N ASP A 78 10.44 -2.48 -6.36
CA ASP A 78 9.92 -3.67 -7.02
C ASP A 78 8.62 -4.17 -6.35
N ASP A 79 7.91 -5.08 -7.00
CA ASP A 79 6.74 -5.76 -6.41
C ASP A 79 7.10 -6.65 -5.21
N SER A 80 8.38 -7.02 -5.08
CA SER A 80 8.96 -7.71 -3.92
C SER A 80 9.44 -6.78 -2.79
N ASP A 81 9.28 -5.45 -2.93
CA ASP A 81 9.68 -4.46 -1.93
C ASP A 81 8.48 -3.94 -1.12
N LEU A 82 8.76 -3.37 0.06
CA LEU A 82 7.81 -2.60 0.84
C LEU A 82 8.29 -1.17 1.03
N VAL A 83 7.38 -0.21 0.82
CA VAL A 83 7.59 1.18 1.21
C VAL A 83 6.77 1.53 2.42
N ARG A 84 7.31 2.45 3.23
CA ARG A 84 6.58 3.08 4.32
C ARG A 84 6.18 4.49 3.91
N PHE A 85 4.88 4.77 3.98
CA PHE A 85 4.34 6.12 3.86
C PHE A 85 4.20 6.74 5.23
N VAL A 86 4.88 7.87 5.45
CA VAL A 86 4.79 8.67 6.67
C VAL A 86 3.85 9.85 6.42
N PRO A 87 2.58 9.77 6.86
CA PRO A 87 1.60 10.82 6.57
C PRO A 87 1.84 12.08 7.38
N THR A 88 1.69 13.23 6.72
CA THR A 88 1.36 14.51 7.35
C THR A 88 -0.15 14.77 7.36
N SER A 89 -0.89 14.16 6.43
CA SER A 89 -2.35 14.14 6.36
C SER A 89 -2.82 12.87 5.65
N LEU A 90 -4.00 12.37 6.03
CA LEU A 90 -4.66 11.20 5.44
C LEU A 90 -6.08 11.57 4.99
N GLY A 91 -6.71 10.68 4.22
CA GLY A 91 -8.03 10.87 3.63
C GLY A 91 -7.98 11.49 2.24
N SER A 92 -9.00 12.25 1.85
CA SER A 92 -9.10 12.82 0.50
C SER A 92 -8.14 13.99 0.20
N ASN A 93 -7.26 14.33 1.14
CA ASN A 93 -6.19 15.31 0.96
C ASN A 93 -4.95 14.69 1.61
N THR A 94 -4.46 13.61 1.01
CA THR A 94 -3.33 12.86 1.55
C THR A 94 -2.04 13.62 1.27
N SER A 95 -1.15 13.67 2.26
CA SER A 95 0.18 14.26 2.09
C SER A 95 1.16 13.59 3.03
N GLY A 96 2.43 13.52 2.62
CA GLY A 96 3.47 12.86 3.39
C GLY A 96 4.68 12.56 2.54
N SER A 97 5.50 11.62 3.00
CA SER A 97 6.68 11.16 2.29
C SER A 97 6.79 9.65 2.33
N PHE A 98 7.33 9.07 1.27
CA PHE A 98 7.70 7.66 1.22
C PHE A 98 9.16 7.45 1.63
N GLU A 99 9.42 6.29 2.21
CA GLU A 99 10.75 5.77 2.51
C GLU A 99 10.78 4.25 2.23
N MET A 100 11.91 3.73 1.75
CA MET A 100 12.09 2.29 1.61
C MET A 100 12.05 1.64 2.99
N TYR A 101 11.22 0.61 3.17
CA TYR A 101 11.10 -0.11 4.43
C TYR A 101 11.77 -1.48 4.38
N PHE A 102 11.60 -2.18 3.25
CA PHE A 102 12.16 -3.50 3.02
C PHE A 102 12.47 -3.64 1.53
N ASP A 103 13.73 -3.97 1.21
CA ASP A 103 14.19 -4.33 -0.13
C ASP A 103 14.21 -5.86 -0.21
N GLY A 104 13.35 -6.44 -1.05
CA GLY A 104 13.21 -7.89 -1.17
C GLY A 104 14.46 -8.54 -1.74
N SER A 105 15.17 -7.83 -2.62
CA SER A 105 16.36 -8.34 -3.29
C SER A 105 17.53 -8.54 -2.32
N ASP A 106 17.60 -7.74 -1.24
CA ASP A 106 18.58 -7.89 -0.16
C ASP A 106 18.44 -9.20 0.62
N VAL A 107 17.27 -9.86 0.55
CA VAL A 107 17.01 -11.17 1.18
C VAL A 107 16.74 -12.29 0.17
N GLY A 108 16.95 -12.03 -1.11
CA GLY A 108 16.89 -13.04 -2.17
C GLY A 108 15.55 -13.13 -2.92
N LEU A 109 14.61 -12.23 -2.65
CA LEU A 109 13.40 -12.10 -3.48
C LEU A 109 13.79 -11.39 -4.78
N THR A 110 14.01 -12.16 -5.84
CA THR A 110 14.64 -11.67 -7.08
C THR A 110 13.95 -12.18 -8.34
N THR A 111 12.86 -12.93 -8.19
CA THR A 111 12.08 -13.50 -9.29
C THR A 111 10.71 -12.83 -9.37
N ASN A 112 10.16 -12.74 -10.58
CA ASN A 112 8.85 -12.13 -10.87
C ASN A 112 7.63 -12.83 -10.23
N GLY A 113 7.83 -13.77 -9.31
CA GLY A 113 6.73 -14.41 -8.57
C GLY A 113 6.82 -14.17 -7.07
N GLU A 114 7.77 -13.35 -6.63
CA GLU A 114 7.99 -13.02 -5.23
C GLU A 114 7.31 -11.69 -4.86
N ASP A 115 6.26 -11.33 -5.61
CA ASP A 115 5.40 -10.18 -5.44
C ASP A 115 4.69 -10.26 -4.09
N ILE A 116 4.85 -9.24 -3.24
CA ILE A 116 4.29 -9.25 -1.89
C ILE A 116 2.79 -8.89 -1.94
N ASP A 117 1.94 -9.87 -1.62
CA ASP A 117 0.47 -9.76 -1.66
C ASP A 117 -0.19 -9.74 -0.27
N GLY A 118 0.62 -9.74 0.79
CA GLY A 118 0.12 -9.69 2.16
C GLY A 118 1.17 -9.19 3.14
N ILE A 119 0.73 -8.34 4.09
CA ILE A 119 1.58 -7.71 5.11
C ILE A 119 0.92 -7.81 6.48
N ALA A 120 1.68 -8.27 7.48
CA ALA A 120 1.29 -8.16 8.87
C ALA A 120 2.48 -7.88 9.78
N ILE A 121 2.22 -7.26 10.93
CA ILE A 121 3.21 -7.06 11.99
C ILE A 121 2.76 -7.84 13.23
N THR A 122 3.64 -8.66 13.79
CA THR A 122 3.36 -9.38 15.03
C THR A 122 3.35 -8.44 16.24
N ALA A 123 2.83 -8.90 17.38
CA ALA A 123 2.89 -8.13 18.63
C ALA A 123 4.34 -7.86 19.10
N SER A 124 5.31 -8.67 18.68
CA SER A 124 6.74 -8.44 18.93
C SER A 124 7.39 -7.46 17.95
N GLY A 125 6.68 -7.04 16.90
CA GLY A 125 7.19 -6.15 15.86
C GLY A 125 7.82 -6.86 14.67
N ASP A 126 7.65 -8.18 14.55
CA ASP A 126 8.19 -8.93 13.41
C ASP A 126 7.33 -8.70 12.17
N LEU A 127 7.99 -8.49 11.03
CA LEU A 127 7.35 -8.41 9.72
C LEU A 127 6.98 -9.81 9.23
N LEU A 128 5.72 -9.99 8.85
CA LEU A 128 5.20 -11.16 8.16
C LEU A 128 4.75 -10.74 6.75
N ILE A 129 5.22 -11.46 5.74
CA ILE A 129 4.84 -11.25 4.34
C ILE A 129 4.37 -12.56 3.71
N SER A 130 3.49 -12.45 2.71
CA SER A 130 3.17 -13.52 1.75
C SER A 130 3.55 -13.07 0.35
N THR A 131 3.75 -14.05 -0.53
CA THR A 131 4.04 -13.81 -1.95
C THR A 131 3.11 -14.60 -2.86
N THR A 132 2.86 -14.10 -4.07
CA THR A 132 1.95 -14.71 -5.04
C THR A 132 2.42 -16.06 -5.58
N SER A 133 3.74 -16.35 -5.52
CA SER A 133 4.33 -17.62 -5.93
C SER A 133 5.36 -18.16 -4.92
N GLY A 134 5.94 -19.32 -5.24
CA GLY A 134 6.96 -19.97 -4.42
C GLY A 134 8.36 -19.40 -4.63
N PHE A 135 9.07 -19.19 -3.51
CA PHE A 135 10.50 -18.89 -3.47
C PHE A 135 11.34 -20.05 -4.02
N THR A 136 12.45 -19.75 -4.70
CA THR A 136 13.43 -20.77 -5.16
C THR A 136 14.77 -20.65 -4.50
#